data_AF-A0A7G8X588-F1
#
_entry.id   AF-A0A7G8X588-F1
#
_cell.length_a   1.000
_cell.length_b   1.000
_cell.length_c   1.000
_cell.angle_alpha   90.00
_cell.angle_beta   90.00
_cell.angle_gamma   90.00
#
_symmetry.space_group_name_H-M   'P 1'
#
loop_
_entity.id
_entity.type
_entity.pdbx_description
1 polymer ?
#
loop_
_entity_poly.entity_id
_entity_poly.type
_entity_poly.pdbx_seq_one_letter_code
_entity_poly.pdbx_strand_id
1 'polypeptide(L)'
;MTEKVKVPRGVDDAIKWAREKGYTDCGIILATQFVPIKFNFEVIARWMVDGENDDRLLDALVNGYEVEPEYKVGDWVVFVDILGASLVGKVEGFNDGGFIRTDIRLDDMPKQWFLAKSLRHATPEEIKVEQERRLWAGIGRGIKEFRIGDTVELTRQLGFKIYLEKQIEVAEKQYELGVVTGVYPGESFISFEECDSNA
;
A
#
# COMPACT_ATOMS: atom_id res chain seq x y z
N MET A 1 5.21 31.36 18.15
CA MET A 1 4.75 30.80 16.87
C MET A 1 3.78 29.70 17.22
N THR A 2 2.51 29.85 16.84
CA THR A 2 1.51 28.79 16.99
C THR A 2 1.87 27.64 16.06
N GLU A 3 1.75 26.41 16.56
CA GLU A 3 1.96 25.20 15.75
C GLU A 3 0.90 25.15 14.65
N LYS A 4 1.30 24.84 13.42
CA LYS A 4 0.35 24.76 12.29
C LYS A 4 -0.54 23.54 12.47
N VAL A 5 -1.82 23.69 12.15
CA VAL A 5 -2.75 22.56 12.15
C VAL A 5 -2.38 21.61 11.02
N LYS A 6 -2.29 20.32 11.35
CA LYS A 6 -2.11 19.27 10.35
C LYS A 6 -3.45 18.87 9.75
N VAL A 7 -3.57 18.90 8.42
CA VAL A 7 -4.79 18.56 7.68
C VAL A 7 -4.52 17.42 6.69
N PRO A 8 -5.42 16.44 6.55
CA PRO A 8 -5.33 15.45 5.49
C PRO A 8 -5.40 16.09 4.10
N ARG A 9 -4.81 15.44 3.09
CA ARG A 9 -4.86 15.91 1.69
C ARG A 9 -6.28 16.18 1.18
N GLY A 10 -7.24 15.30 1.49
CA GLY A 10 -8.63 15.50 1.09
C GLY A 10 -9.26 16.77 1.67
N VAL A 11 -8.85 17.20 2.86
CA VAL A 11 -9.30 18.44 3.50
C VAL A 11 -8.66 19.65 2.82
N ASP A 12 -7.36 19.58 2.51
CA ASP A 12 -6.66 20.62 1.71
C ASP A 12 -7.32 20.81 0.34
N ASP A 13 -7.61 19.72 -0.37
CA ASP A 13 -8.26 19.76 -1.69
C ASP A 13 -9.67 20.37 -1.61
N ALA A 14 -10.43 20.04 -0.56
CA ALA A 14 -11.75 20.62 -0.33
C ALA A 14 -11.69 22.12 0.00
N ILE A 15 -10.72 22.56 0.80
CA ILE A 15 -10.49 23.98 1.11
C ILE A 15 -10.11 24.75 -0.16
N LYS A 16 -9.18 24.22 -0.97
CA LYS A 16 -8.76 24.82 -2.25
C LYS A 16 -9.94 24.93 -3.22
N TRP A 17 -10.69 23.86 -3.39
CA TRP A 17 -11.89 23.86 -4.22
C TRP A 17 -12.90 24.92 -3.76
N ALA A 18 -13.12 25.09 -2.46
CA ALA A 18 -14.05 26.09 -1.95
C ALA A 18 -13.57 27.52 -2.26
N ARG A 19 -12.27 27.78 -2.10
CA ARG A 19 -11.66 29.08 -2.47
C ARG A 19 -11.78 29.36 -3.97
N GLU A 20 -11.57 28.38 -4.83
CA GLU A 20 -11.79 28.49 -6.28
C GLU A 20 -13.24 28.81 -6.65
N LYS A 21 -14.20 28.40 -5.82
CA LYS A 21 -15.63 28.73 -5.97
C LYS A 21 -16.01 30.08 -5.35
N GLY A 22 -15.03 30.84 -4.85
CA GLY A 22 -15.23 32.17 -4.28
C GLY A 22 -15.69 32.18 -2.83
N TYR A 23 -15.60 31.05 -2.11
CA TYR A 23 -15.86 31.04 -0.67
C TYR A 23 -14.73 31.74 0.07
N THR A 24 -15.09 32.64 0.99
CA THR A 24 -14.18 33.16 2.00
C THR A 24 -13.93 32.11 3.07
N ASP A 25 -12.89 32.27 3.91
CA ASP A 25 -12.64 31.34 5.01
C ASP A 25 -13.84 31.23 5.96
N CYS A 26 -14.51 32.35 6.29
CA CYS A 26 -15.79 32.32 7.03
C CYS A 26 -16.90 31.58 6.27
N GLY A 27 -16.96 31.73 4.95
CA GLY A 27 -17.90 31.02 4.10
C GLY A 27 -17.67 29.51 4.11
N ILE A 28 -16.42 29.06 4.19
CA ILE A 28 -16.05 27.65 4.32
C ILE A 28 -16.55 27.11 5.66
N ILE A 29 -16.27 27.80 6.77
CA ILE A 29 -16.71 27.41 8.13
C ILE A 29 -18.24 27.30 8.21
N LEU A 30 -18.97 28.30 7.68
CA LEU A 30 -20.43 28.25 7.67
C LEU A 30 -20.93 27.10 6.78
N ALA A 31 -20.35 26.91 5.59
CA ALA A 31 -20.77 25.84 4.69
C ALA A 31 -20.58 24.44 5.28
N THR A 32 -19.58 24.23 6.14
CA THR A 32 -19.36 22.95 6.84
C THR A 32 -20.35 22.67 7.97
N GLN A 33 -21.01 23.69 8.52
CA GLN A 33 -22.00 23.54 9.60
C GLN A 33 -23.40 23.14 9.11
N PHE A 34 -23.74 23.42 7.85
CA PHE A 34 -25.11 23.26 7.31
C PHE A 34 -25.26 22.12 6.28
N VAL A 35 -24.41 21.07 6.32
CA VAL A 35 -24.35 20.06 5.25
C VAL A 35 -25.53 19.08 5.31
N PRO A 36 -26.28 18.93 4.18
CA PRO A 36 -26.49 17.56 3.71
C PRO A 36 -26.10 17.27 2.24
N ILE A 37 -25.60 18.21 1.40
CA ILE A 37 -25.69 17.98 -0.08
C ILE A 37 -24.47 18.42 -0.93
N LYS A 38 -23.26 18.64 -0.40
CA LYS A 38 -22.07 18.82 -1.26
C LYS A 38 -20.86 18.02 -0.78
N PHE A 39 -20.49 17.00 -1.57
CA PHE A 39 -19.42 16.03 -1.31
C PHE A 39 -18.11 16.66 -0.78
N ASN A 40 -17.70 17.84 -1.26
CA ASN A 40 -16.42 18.43 -0.84
C ASN A 40 -16.46 19.03 0.57
N PHE A 41 -17.58 19.63 1.01
CA PHE A 41 -17.68 20.16 2.38
C PHE A 41 -17.85 19.05 3.42
N GLU A 42 -18.39 17.90 3.02
CA GLU A 42 -18.50 16.72 3.87
C GLU A 42 -17.12 16.21 4.34
N VAL A 43 -16.11 16.27 3.47
CA VAL A 43 -14.73 15.87 3.82
C VAL A 43 -14.19 16.74 4.95
N ILE A 44 -14.39 18.05 4.88
CA ILE A 44 -13.96 18.99 5.93
C ILE A 44 -14.77 18.75 7.21
N ALA A 45 -16.10 18.59 7.09
CA ALA A 45 -16.98 18.39 8.25
C ALA A 45 -16.66 17.09 9.01
N ARG A 46 -16.44 15.97 8.30
CA ARG A 46 -16.03 14.71 8.94
C ARG A 46 -14.69 14.87 9.66
N TRP A 47 -13.71 15.50 9.01
CA TRP A 47 -12.42 15.76 9.62
C TRP A 47 -12.50 16.63 10.89
N MET A 48 -13.45 17.58 10.94
CA MET A 48 -13.70 18.35 12.16
C MET A 48 -14.25 17.48 13.29
N VAL A 49 -15.20 16.58 12.99
CA VAL A 49 -15.84 15.70 13.99
C VAL A 49 -14.87 14.64 14.53
N ASP A 50 -13.95 14.15 13.70
CA ASP A 50 -12.96 13.14 14.09
C ASP A 50 -11.83 13.72 14.98
N GLY A 51 -11.76 15.05 15.14
CA GLY A 51 -10.77 15.73 15.97
C GLY A 51 -11.29 16.07 17.37
N GLU A 52 -10.39 16.18 18.34
CA GLU A 52 -10.73 16.59 19.72
C GLU A 52 -10.97 18.11 19.88
N ASN A 53 -10.88 18.90 18.81
CA ASN A 53 -10.95 20.37 18.86
C ASN A 53 -11.90 20.94 17.80
N ASP A 54 -13.02 21.51 18.26
CA ASP A 54 -14.05 22.14 17.44
C ASP A 54 -13.53 23.36 16.65
N ASP A 55 -12.47 24.03 17.14
CA ASP A 55 -11.87 25.20 16.50
C ASP A 55 -10.81 24.84 15.45
N ARG A 56 -10.55 23.54 15.22
CA ARG A 56 -9.43 23.09 14.36
C ARG A 56 -9.51 23.60 12.91
N LEU A 57 -10.72 23.74 12.35
CA LEU A 57 -10.89 24.35 11.02
C LEU A 57 -10.59 25.85 11.04
N LEU A 58 -11.04 26.56 12.07
CA LEU A 58 -10.77 27.98 12.22
C LEU A 58 -9.27 28.22 12.37
N ASP A 59 -8.60 27.44 13.21
CA ASP A 59 -7.15 27.50 13.40
C ASP A 59 -6.39 27.22 12.11
N ALA A 60 -6.81 26.20 11.34
CA ALA A 60 -6.20 25.88 10.04
C ALA A 60 -6.33 27.04 9.05
N LEU A 61 -7.50 27.68 8.97
CA LEU A 61 -7.74 28.76 8.01
C LEU A 61 -7.06 30.08 8.42
N VAL A 62 -7.02 30.40 9.71
CA VAL A 62 -6.44 31.66 10.23
C VAL A 62 -4.92 31.58 10.38
N ASN A 63 -4.40 30.51 10.99
CA ASN A 63 -2.97 30.37 11.28
C ASN A 63 -2.21 29.66 10.16
N GLY A 64 -2.93 29.14 9.16
CA GLY A 64 -2.40 28.26 8.13
C GLY A 64 -2.27 26.82 8.64
N TYR A 65 -2.15 25.91 7.68
CA TYR A 65 -2.07 24.47 7.94
C TYR A 65 -0.89 23.82 7.21
N GLU A 66 -0.51 22.64 7.67
CA GLU A 66 0.39 21.72 6.98
C GLU A 66 -0.41 20.51 6.51
N VAL A 67 -0.17 20.09 5.27
CA VAL A 67 -0.90 18.94 4.70
C VAL A 67 -0.18 17.66 5.06
N GLU A 68 -0.82 16.80 5.86
CA GLU A 68 -0.33 15.46 6.12
C GLU A 68 -0.41 14.61 4.85
N PRO A 69 0.69 13.97 4.45
CA PRO A 69 0.64 12.95 3.41
C PRO A 69 -0.29 11.82 3.85
N GLU A 70 -1.34 11.55 3.07
CA GLU A 70 -2.25 10.41 3.30
C GLU A 70 -1.54 9.05 3.18
N TYR A 71 -0.39 9.05 2.50
CA TYR A 71 0.44 7.89 2.25
C TYR A 71 1.89 8.23 2.58
N LYS A 72 2.66 7.23 3.00
CA LYS A 72 4.12 7.30 3.14
C LYS A 72 4.80 6.24 2.27
N VAL A 73 6.08 6.47 1.95
CA VAL A 73 6.90 5.46 1.25
C VAL A 73 6.92 4.17 2.07
N GLY A 74 6.67 3.05 1.39
CA GLY A 74 6.57 1.72 1.99
C GLY A 74 5.15 1.29 2.37
N ASP A 75 4.16 2.19 2.35
CA ASP A 75 2.76 1.79 2.56
C ASP A 75 2.28 0.87 1.44
N TRP A 76 1.42 -0.09 1.81
CA TRP A 76 0.74 -0.96 0.87
C TRP A 76 -0.58 -0.33 0.46
N VAL A 77 -0.77 -0.21 -0.85
CA VAL A 77 -1.94 0.43 -1.44
C VAL A 77 -2.58 -0.47 -2.48
N VAL A 78 -3.87 -0.26 -2.69
CA VAL A 78 -4.66 -0.94 -3.71
C VAL A 78 -5.10 0.08 -4.75
N PHE A 79 -4.81 -0.23 -6.01
CA PHE A 79 -5.42 0.41 -7.16
C PHE A 79 -6.54 -0.49 -7.66
N VAL A 80 -7.73 0.08 -7.91
CA VAL A 80 -8.84 -0.63 -8.56
C VAL A 80 -9.03 -0.01 -9.94
N ASP A 81 -8.88 -0.82 -10.98
CA ASP A 81 -9.03 -0.35 -12.35
C ASP A 81 -10.51 -0.17 -12.75
N ILE A 82 -10.74 0.31 -13.96
CA ILE A 82 -12.09 0.53 -14.50
C ILE A 82 -12.90 -0.76 -14.73
N LEU A 83 -12.23 -1.91 -14.76
CA LEU A 83 -12.85 -3.24 -14.93
C LEU A 83 -13.10 -3.92 -13.58
N GLY A 84 -12.71 -3.28 -12.46
CA GLY A 84 -12.84 -3.82 -11.11
C GLY A 84 -11.69 -4.74 -10.70
N ALA A 85 -10.63 -4.85 -11.48
CA ALA A 85 -9.43 -5.59 -11.08
C ALA A 85 -8.67 -4.79 -10.02
N SER A 86 -8.36 -5.44 -8.89
CA SER A 86 -7.56 -4.85 -7.82
C SER A 86 -6.10 -5.26 -7.94
N LEU A 87 -5.21 -4.28 -7.84
CA LEU A 87 -3.77 -4.48 -7.84
C LEU A 87 -3.18 -3.91 -6.56
N VAL A 88 -2.36 -4.71 -5.90
CA VAL A 88 -1.74 -4.37 -4.62
C VAL A 88 -0.26 -4.05 -4.85
N GLY A 89 0.22 -2.94 -4.29
CA GLY A 89 1.63 -2.61 -4.35
C GLY A 89 2.09 -1.65 -3.27
N LYS A 90 3.37 -1.31 -3.30
CA LYS A 90 4.00 -0.40 -2.33
C LYS A 90 4.19 0.98 -2.93
N VAL A 91 4.01 2.00 -2.09
CA VAL A 91 4.37 3.38 -2.40
C VAL A 91 5.90 3.51 -2.43
N GLU A 92 6.44 4.06 -3.52
CA GLU A 92 7.87 4.28 -3.71
C GLU A 92 8.26 5.76 -3.64
N GLY A 93 7.32 6.68 -3.86
CA GLY A 93 7.62 8.10 -3.84
C GLY A 93 6.44 8.98 -4.25
N PHE A 94 6.69 10.29 -4.25
CA PHE A 94 5.71 11.34 -4.49
C PHE A 94 6.28 12.35 -5.49
N ASN A 95 5.40 13.09 -6.17
CA ASN A 95 5.79 14.26 -6.95
C ASN A 95 5.00 15.51 -6.50
N ASP A 96 5.44 16.67 -6.97
CA ASP A 96 4.82 17.97 -6.62
C ASP A 96 3.38 18.11 -7.14
N GLY A 97 2.98 17.27 -8.09
CA GLY A 97 1.61 17.23 -8.65
C GLY A 97 0.62 16.40 -7.83
N GLY A 98 1.03 15.87 -6.67
CA GLY A 98 0.16 15.04 -5.82
C GLY A 98 -0.04 13.61 -6.35
N PHE A 99 0.79 13.17 -7.29
CA PHE A 99 0.81 11.78 -7.72
C PHE A 99 1.71 10.93 -6.82
N ILE A 100 1.31 9.67 -6.68
CA ILE A 100 1.97 8.65 -5.88
C ILE A 100 2.56 7.63 -6.84
N ARG A 101 3.88 7.46 -6.79
CA ARG A 101 4.57 6.38 -7.50
C ARG A 101 4.42 5.11 -6.70
N THR A 102 3.97 4.03 -7.34
CA THR A 102 3.91 2.71 -6.72
C THR A 102 4.73 1.70 -7.53
N ASP A 103 5.00 0.54 -6.94
CA ASP A 103 5.60 -0.59 -7.65
C ASP A 103 4.60 -1.46 -8.43
N ILE A 104 3.33 -1.04 -8.50
CA ILE A 104 2.28 -1.69 -9.29
C ILE A 104 2.65 -1.61 -10.77
N ARG A 105 2.54 -2.74 -11.47
CA ARG A 105 2.73 -2.86 -12.92
C ARG A 105 1.45 -3.36 -13.56
N LEU A 106 1.02 -2.67 -14.62
CA LEU A 106 -0.09 -3.04 -15.49
C LEU A 106 0.50 -3.58 -16.78
N ASP A 107 0.31 -4.87 -17.08
CA ASP A 107 0.64 -5.49 -18.38
C ASP A 107 1.98 -5.04 -19.01
N ASP A 108 3.09 -5.38 -18.35
CA ASP A 108 4.46 -5.04 -18.76
C ASP A 108 4.78 -3.54 -18.89
N MET A 109 3.87 -2.65 -18.50
CA MET A 109 4.14 -1.22 -18.49
C MET A 109 5.14 -0.83 -17.39
N PRO A 110 5.90 0.26 -17.60
CA PRO A 110 6.72 0.84 -16.55
C PRO A 110 5.87 1.22 -15.34
N LYS A 111 6.51 1.33 -14.17
CA LYS A 111 5.88 1.78 -12.93
C LYS A 111 5.12 3.08 -13.17
N GLN A 112 3.88 3.12 -12.72
CA GLN A 112 2.97 4.24 -12.98
C GLN A 112 2.88 5.20 -11.80
N TRP A 113 2.39 6.40 -12.12
CA TRP A 113 2.03 7.43 -11.17
C TRP A 113 0.52 7.46 -11.03
N PHE A 114 0.02 7.27 -9.81
CA PHE A 114 -1.40 7.23 -9.51
C PHE A 114 -1.83 8.51 -8.80
N LEU A 115 -3.04 8.99 -9.08
CA LEU A 115 -3.65 10.02 -8.24
C LEU A 115 -3.96 9.40 -6.87
N ALA A 116 -3.71 10.13 -5.79
CA ALA A 116 -3.99 9.67 -4.42
C ALA A 116 -5.43 9.13 -4.25
N LYS A 117 -6.41 9.81 -4.84
CA LYS A 117 -7.83 9.40 -4.83
C LYS A 117 -8.15 8.08 -5.55
N SER A 118 -7.24 7.59 -6.38
CA SER A 118 -7.37 6.31 -7.09
C SER A 118 -6.74 5.16 -6.31
N LEU A 119 -6.14 5.46 -5.16
CA LEU A 119 -5.56 4.49 -4.25
C LEU A 119 -6.39 4.45 -2.97
N ARG A 120 -6.32 3.30 -2.30
CA ARG A 120 -6.66 3.17 -0.88
C ARG A 120 -5.58 2.34 -0.19
N HIS A 121 -5.50 2.40 1.12
CA HIS A 121 -4.68 1.47 1.89
C HIS A 121 -5.16 0.01 1.68
N ALA A 122 -4.20 -0.90 1.55
CA ALA A 122 -4.48 -2.33 1.46
C ALA A 122 -4.84 -2.91 2.83
N THR A 123 -5.78 -3.85 2.86
CA THR A 123 -6.07 -4.58 4.10
C THR A 123 -4.96 -5.58 4.42
N PRO A 124 -4.82 -6.03 5.68
CA PRO A 124 -3.84 -7.05 6.05
C PRO A 124 -3.93 -8.33 5.20
N GLU A 125 -5.13 -8.73 4.81
CA GLU A 125 -5.39 -9.91 3.97
C GLU A 125 -4.87 -9.70 2.55
N GLU A 126 -5.14 -8.54 1.95
CA GLU A 126 -4.65 -8.19 0.61
C GLU A 126 -3.12 -8.10 0.56
N ILE A 127 -2.52 -7.53 1.61
CA ILE A 127 -1.06 -7.47 1.77
C ILE A 127 -0.49 -8.89 1.82
N LYS A 128 -1.11 -9.80 2.59
CA LYS A 128 -0.66 -11.18 2.71
C LYS A 128 -0.70 -11.91 1.36
N VAL A 129 -1.80 -11.79 0.63
CA VAL A 129 -1.97 -12.41 -0.71
C VAL A 129 -0.93 -11.89 -1.70
N GLU A 130 -0.67 -10.59 -1.72
CA GLU A 130 0.31 -10.02 -2.64
C GLU A 130 1.76 -10.36 -2.25
N GLN A 131 2.09 -10.39 -0.96
CA GLN A 131 3.39 -10.86 -0.49
C GLN A 131 3.65 -12.31 -0.88
N GLU A 132 2.63 -13.16 -0.72
CA GLU A 132 2.64 -14.55 -1.15
C GLU A 132 2.88 -14.66 -2.65
N ARG A 133 2.11 -13.93 -3.47
CA ARG A 133 2.29 -13.88 -4.92
C ARG A 133 3.71 -13.46 -5.31
N ARG A 134 4.26 -12.43 -4.66
CA ARG A 134 5.63 -11.94 -4.91
C ARG A 134 6.70 -12.94 -4.51
N LEU A 135 6.51 -13.67 -3.42
CA LEU A 135 7.44 -14.73 -2.98
C LEU A 135 7.58 -15.80 -4.08
N TRP A 136 6.45 -16.31 -4.58
CA TRP A 136 6.43 -17.34 -5.62
C TRP A 136 6.91 -16.83 -6.98
N ALA A 137 6.49 -15.63 -7.37
CA ALA A 137 6.96 -15.00 -8.60
C ALA A 137 8.48 -14.76 -8.58
N GLY A 138 9.06 -14.43 -7.42
CA GLY A 138 10.50 -14.24 -7.25
C GLY A 138 11.34 -15.49 -7.52
N ILE A 139 10.74 -16.67 -7.39
CA ILE A 139 11.37 -17.96 -7.73
C ILE A 139 10.89 -18.54 -9.06
N GLY A 140 10.12 -17.78 -9.85
CA GLY A 140 9.64 -18.18 -11.17
C GLY A 140 8.58 -19.29 -11.13
N ARG A 141 7.77 -19.36 -10.06
CA ARG A 141 6.77 -20.42 -9.86
C ARG A 141 5.39 -19.88 -9.52
N GLY A 142 4.37 -20.71 -9.72
CA GLY A 142 3.01 -20.45 -9.29
C GLY A 142 2.85 -20.54 -7.77
N ILE A 143 1.77 -19.95 -7.25
CA ILE A 143 1.44 -20.02 -5.82
C ILE A 143 1.27 -21.50 -5.41
N LYS A 144 1.94 -21.90 -4.33
CA LYS A 144 1.97 -23.28 -3.80
C LYS A 144 2.62 -24.32 -4.72
N GLU A 145 3.39 -23.90 -5.74
CA GLU A 145 4.07 -24.83 -6.64
C GLU A 145 5.39 -25.35 -6.03
N PHE A 146 5.26 -26.13 -4.96
CA PHE A 146 6.39 -26.84 -4.35
C PHE A 146 6.89 -27.97 -5.25
N ARG A 147 8.21 -28.22 -5.23
CA ARG A 147 8.85 -29.31 -5.97
C ARG A 147 9.78 -30.10 -5.05
N ILE A 148 10.04 -31.35 -5.44
CA ILE A 148 11.09 -32.16 -4.81
C ILE A 148 12.43 -31.46 -5.03
N GLY A 149 13.24 -31.40 -3.97
CA GLY A 149 14.51 -30.69 -3.95
C GLY A 149 14.43 -29.26 -3.42
N ASP A 150 13.24 -28.70 -3.20
CA ASP A 150 13.14 -27.38 -2.55
C ASP A 150 13.55 -27.45 -1.08
N THR A 151 14.00 -26.31 -0.55
CA THR A 151 14.17 -26.11 0.88
C THR A 151 13.15 -25.08 1.37
N VAL A 152 12.39 -25.42 2.40
CA VAL A 152 11.35 -24.55 2.98
C VAL A 152 11.79 -24.08 4.37
N GLU A 153 11.71 -22.79 4.64
CA GLU A 153 12.03 -22.18 5.93
C GLU A 153 10.77 -21.91 6.74
N LEU A 154 10.81 -22.25 8.03
CA LEU A 154 9.65 -22.17 8.93
C LEU A 154 9.81 -21.09 10.01
N THR A 155 8.73 -20.32 10.29
CA THR A 155 8.71 -19.26 11.32
C THR A 155 8.92 -19.78 12.74
N ARG A 156 8.36 -20.94 13.06
CA ARG A 156 8.21 -21.41 14.45
C ARG A 156 9.51 -21.90 15.09
N GLN A 157 10.55 -22.08 14.30
CA GLN A 157 11.86 -22.53 14.77
C GLN A 157 12.90 -21.69 14.02
N LEU A 158 13.48 -20.69 14.69
CA LEU A 158 14.53 -19.78 14.20
C LEU A 158 15.40 -20.40 13.07
N GLY A 159 15.04 -20.16 11.81
CA GLY A 159 15.80 -20.61 10.64
C GLY A 159 15.81 -22.12 10.37
N PHE A 160 14.86 -22.90 10.90
CA PHE A 160 14.73 -24.32 10.58
C PHE A 160 14.30 -24.48 9.13
N LYS A 161 15.07 -25.28 8.40
CA LYS A 161 14.92 -25.52 6.98
C LYS A 161 14.63 -26.99 6.73
N ILE A 162 13.56 -27.27 5.98
CA ILE A 162 13.17 -28.64 5.58
C ILE A 162 13.50 -28.80 4.11
N TYR A 163 14.32 -29.80 3.79
CA TYR A 163 14.56 -30.22 2.42
C TYR A 163 13.47 -31.20 1.97
N LEU A 164 12.84 -30.93 0.82
CA LEU A 164 11.72 -31.70 0.31
C LEU A 164 12.22 -32.89 -0.53
N GLU A 165 12.56 -34.00 0.12
CA GLU A 165 13.03 -35.19 -0.62
C GLU A 165 11.90 -35.98 -1.28
N LYS A 166 10.78 -36.17 -0.57
CA LYS A 166 9.67 -37.03 -1.02
C LYS A 166 8.28 -36.58 -0.58
N GLN A 167 8.17 -35.60 0.31
CA GLN A 167 6.92 -35.27 1.00
C GLN A 167 6.52 -33.81 0.79
N ILE A 168 6.10 -33.48 -0.44
CA ILE A 168 5.55 -32.15 -0.77
C ILE A 168 4.33 -31.81 0.09
N GLU A 169 3.49 -32.80 0.38
CA GLU A 169 2.29 -32.66 1.22
C GLU A 169 2.58 -32.06 2.60
N VAL A 170 3.76 -32.35 3.18
CA VAL A 170 4.17 -31.77 4.47
C VAL A 170 4.41 -30.26 4.30
N ALA A 171 5.07 -29.84 3.23
CA ALA A 171 5.31 -28.42 2.95
C ALA A 171 4.00 -27.67 2.68
N GLU A 172 3.10 -28.25 1.89
CA GLU A 172 1.77 -27.67 1.63
C GLU A 172 0.98 -27.47 2.92
N LYS A 173 0.97 -28.48 3.80
CA LYS A 173 0.28 -28.37 5.08
C LYS A 173 0.90 -27.30 5.99
N GLN A 174 2.24 -27.23 6.07
CA GLN A 174 2.91 -26.18 6.85
C GLN A 174 2.64 -24.78 6.26
N TYR A 175 2.54 -24.69 4.94
CA TYR A 175 2.19 -23.46 4.24
C TYR A 175 0.77 -22.99 4.56
N GLU A 176 -0.21 -23.91 4.53
CA GLU A 176 -1.60 -23.62 4.90
C GLU A 176 -1.74 -23.18 6.36
N LEU A 177 -0.88 -23.69 7.25
CA LEU A 177 -0.77 -23.24 8.63
C LEU A 177 -0.09 -21.87 8.79
N GLY A 178 0.38 -21.25 7.69
CA GLY A 178 1.03 -19.94 7.69
C GLY A 178 2.38 -19.93 8.41
N VAL A 179 3.04 -21.08 8.50
CA VAL A 179 4.35 -21.19 9.18
C VAL A 179 5.52 -21.19 8.22
N VAL A 180 5.29 -21.17 6.91
CA VAL A 180 6.35 -21.06 5.89
C VAL A 180 6.69 -19.59 5.67
N THR A 181 7.97 -19.22 5.82
CA THR A 181 8.47 -17.85 5.62
C THR A 181 9.39 -17.69 4.42
N GLY A 182 9.88 -18.79 3.86
CA GLY A 182 10.74 -18.77 2.68
C GLY A 182 10.71 -20.10 1.94
N VAL A 183 10.87 -20.03 0.62
CA VAL A 183 11.02 -21.19 -0.26
C VAL A 183 12.25 -20.96 -1.12
N TYR A 184 13.17 -21.92 -1.08
CA TYR A 184 14.44 -21.89 -1.80
C TYR A 184 14.40 -23.03 -2.83
N PRO A 185 14.33 -22.74 -4.14
CA PRO A 185 14.23 -23.78 -5.15
C PRO A 185 15.48 -24.66 -5.18
N GLY A 186 15.30 -25.97 -5.28
CA GLY A 186 16.43 -26.90 -5.47
C GLY A 186 17.23 -26.62 -6.74
N GLU A 187 16.56 -26.09 -7.77
CA GLU A 187 17.12 -25.71 -9.06
C GLU A 187 18.01 -24.44 -9.00
N SER A 188 17.94 -23.67 -7.91
CA SER A 188 18.72 -22.44 -7.74
C SER A 188 20.11 -22.67 -7.17
N PHE A 189 20.45 -23.90 -6.77
CA PHE A 189 21.81 -24.25 -6.41
C PHE A 189 22.62 -24.41 -7.71
N ILE A 190 23.53 -23.47 -7.96
CA ILE A 190 24.53 -23.58 -9.02
C ILE A 190 25.21 -24.94 -8.86
N SER A 191 25.03 -25.85 -9.83
CA SER A 191 25.84 -27.05 -9.90
C SER A 191 27.25 -26.63 -10.28
N PHE A 192 28.20 -26.80 -9.36
CA PHE A 192 29.62 -26.56 -9.67
C PHE A 192 30.21 -27.64 -10.59
N GLU A 193 29.44 -28.67 -10.93
CA GLU A 193 29.88 -29.79 -11.76
C GLU A 193 30.19 -29.42 -13.23
N GLU A 194 29.79 -28.24 -13.71
CA GLU A 194 30.17 -27.75 -15.05
C GLU A 194 31.45 -26.90 -15.09
N CYS A 195 32.09 -26.59 -13.95
CA CYS A 195 33.34 -25.82 -13.94
C CYS A 195 34.61 -26.66 -14.21
N ASP A 196 34.55 -27.99 -14.08
CA ASP A 196 35.74 -28.85 -14.17
C ASP A 196 35.94 -29.54 -15.53
N SER A 197 35.08 -29.27 -16.53
CA SER A 197 35.17 -29.92 -17.86
C SER A 197 35.94 -29.12 -18.94
N ASN A 198 36.51 -27.96 -18.58
CA ASN A 198 37.30 -27.10 -19.48
C ASN A 198 38.75 -26.86 -19.02
N ALA A 199 39.30 -27.71 -18.14
CA ALA A 199 40.71 -27.65 -17.71
C ALA A 199 41.58 -28.72 -18.41
#